data_AF-A0A8J3NTS3-F1
#
_entry.id   AF-A0A8J3NTS3-F1
#
_cell.length_a   1.000
_cell.length_b   1.000
_cell.length_c   1.000
_cell.angle_alpha   90.00
_cell.angle_beta   90.00
_cell.angle_gamma   90.00
#
_symmetry.space_group_name_H-M   'P 1'
#
loop_
_entity.id
_entity.type
_entity.pdbx_description
1 polymer ?
#
loop_
_entity_poly.entity_id
_entity_poly.type
_entity_poly.pdbx_seq_one_letter_code
_entity_poly.pdbx_strand_id
1 'polypeptide(L)'
;MSGKAITLGQFFDFLTVRHRGDIHALAGHVVDQVIDEFNRPASTDYGAARVSPAEEEVALLFERWSQWLPDARKFLTAARDYMAASLWRRLGLRSGAERATGLPHRTHPSAAPSSAHRPARRQTAHR
;
A
#
# COMPACT_ATOMS: atom_id res chain seq x y z
N MET A 1 11.96 2.11 -13.38
CA MET A 1 12.11 3.51 -13.83
C MET A 1 10.75 4.19 -13.79
N SER A 2 10.35 4.85 -12.69
CA SER A 2 9.10 5.64 -12.66
C SER A 2 9.03 6.59 -11.45
N GLY A 3 10.05 7.44 -11.26
CA GLY A 3 10.05 8.46 -10.19
C GLY A 3 10.02 9.89 -10.73
N LYS A 4 10.69 10.12 -11.87
CA LYS A 4 10.89 11.46 -12.45
C LYS A 4 9.59 12.15 -12.83
N ALA A 5 8.64 11.42 -13.44
CA ALA A 5 7.34 11.96 -13.80
C ALA A 5 6.50 12.34 -12.57
N ILE A 6 6.57 11.55 -11.49
CA ILE A 6 5.87 11.86 -10.23
C ILE A 6 6.45 13.13 -9.61
N THR A 7 7.78 13.22 -9.48
CA THR A 7 8.45 14.40 -8.93
C THR A 7 8.16 15.65 -9.75
N LEU A 8 8.16 15.54 -11.08
CA LEU A 8 7.86 16.67 -11.96
C LEU A 8 6.40 17.10 -11.83
N GLY A 9 5.44 16.17 -11.78
CA GLY A 9 4.03 16.49 -11.57
C GLY A 9 3.79 17.18 -10.22
N GLN A 10 4.43 16.70 -9.14
CA GLN A 10 4.35 17.34 -7.82
C GLN A 10 4.94 18.75 -7.80
N PHE A 11 6.02 18.98 -8.54
CA PHE A 11 6.63 20.29 -8.68
C PHE A 11 5.70 21.28 -9.38
N PHE A 12 5.06 20.88 -10.48
CA PHE A 12 4.09 21.74 -11.18
C PHE A 12 2.81 21.97 -10.36
N ASP A 13 2.29 20.95 -9.65
CA ASP A 13 1.18 21.12 -8.71
C ASP A 13 1.52 22.18 -7.64
N PHE A 14 2.75 22.14 -7.09
CA PHE A 14 3.22 23.14 -6.13
C PHE A 14 3.29 24.56 -6.74
N LEU A 15 3.87 24.71 -7.93
CA LEU A 15 3.95 26.00 -8.62
C LEU A 15 2.56 26.57 -8.91
N THR A 16 1.63 25.72 -9.34
CA THR A 16 0.26 26.12 -9.66
C THR A 16 -0.51 26.56 -8.41
N VAL A 17 -0.40 25.85 -7.29
CA VAL A 17 -1.10 26.20 -6.05
C VAL A 17 -0.52 27.45 -5.40
N ARG A 18 0.81 27.57 -5.39
CA ARG A 18 1.50 28.59 -4.57
C ARG A 18 1.95 29.81 -5.35
N HIS A 19 2.32 29.67 -6.62
CA HIS A 19 3.06 30.69 -7.37
C HIS A 19 2.42 31.08 -8.70
N ARG A 20 1.21 30.58 -9.01
CA ARG A 20 0.53 30.91 -10.27
C ARG A 20 0.37 32.40 -10.50
N GLY A 21 -0.04 33.15 -9.47
CA GLY A 21 -0.23 34.60 -9.56
C GLY A 21 1.09 35.35 -9.76
N ASP A 22 2.11 35.00 -8.99
CA ASP A 22 3.44 35.61 -9.06
C ASP A 22 4.12 35.37 -10.42
N ILE A 23 4.03 34.13 -10.92
CA ILE A 23 4.62 33.76 -12.21
C ILE A 23 3.88 34.46 -13.35
N HIS A 24 2.54 34.55 -13.27
CA HIS A 24 1.78 35.31 -14.26
C HIS A 24 2.12 36.81 -14.23
N ALA A 25 2.27 37.40 -13.04
CA ALA A 25 2.62 38.81 -12.90
C ALA A 25 4.02 39.14 -13.44
N LEU A 26 4.99 38.22 -13.29
CA LEU A 26 6.38 38.41 -13.72
C LEU A 26 6.62 38.03 -15.19
N ALA A 27 6.04 36.93 -15.65
CA ALA A 27 6.32 36.35 -16.97
C ALA A 27 5.16 36.53 -17.97
N GLY A 28 3.99 36.99 -17.53
CA GLY A 28 2.80 37.09 -18.39
C GLY A 28 2.19 35.74 -18.81
N HIS A 29 2.72 34.63 -18.28
CA HIS A 29 2.29 33.27 -18.62
C HIS A 29 1.70 32.56 -17.40
N VAL A 30 0.62 31.80 -17.62
CA VAL A 30 0.00 30.96 -16.59
C VAL A 30 0.70 29.61 -16.57
N VAL A 31 1.11 29.17 -15.38
CA VAL A 31 1.68 27.83 -15.19
C VAL A 31 0.58 26.79 -15.15
N ASP A 32 0.75 25.77 -16.00
CA ASP A 32 -0.13 24.61 -16.10
C ASP A 32 0.66 23.29 -16.05
N GLN A 33 -0.04 22.20 -15.78
CA GLN A 33 0.52 20.86 -15.65
C GLN A 33 1.06 20.36 -17.00
N VAL A 34 2.37 20.10 -17.06
CA VAL A 34 3.03 19.61 -18.30
C VAL A 34 2.79 18.10 -18.53
N ILE A 35 2.44 17.37 -17.46
CA ILE A 35 2.13 15.94 -17.51
C ILE A 35 0.63 15.77 -17.62
N ASP A 36 0.15 15.28 -18.75
CA ASP A 36 -1.26 14.94 -18.94
C ASP A 36 -1.69 13.72 -18.10
N GLU A 37 -3.00 13.50 -18.02
CA GLU A 37 -3.59 12.40 -17.23
C GLU A 37 -3.11 11.00 -17.67
N PHE A 38 -2.77 10.82 -18.95
CA PHE A 38 -2.34 9.55 -19.52
C PHE A 38 -0.83 9.28 -19.30
N ASN A 39 -0.03 10.34 -19.26
CA ASN A 39 1.40 10.32 -19.01
C ASN A 39 1.74 10.42 -17.52
N ARG A 40 0.74 10.77 -16.68
CA ARG A 40 0.86 10.69 -15.24
C ARG A 40 0.88 9.21 -14.85
N PRO A 41 1.99 8.67 -14.32
CA PRO A 41 1.96 7.31 -13.82
C PRO A 41 0.89 7.25 -12.73
N ALA A 42 -0.16 6.45 -12.97
CA ALA A 42 -1.08 6.03 -11.92
C ALA A 42 -0.20 5.58 -10.76
N SER A 43 -0.49 6.07 -9.56
CA SER A 43 0.25 5.81 -8.32
C SER A 43 0.92 4.44 -8.37
N THR A 44 2.23 4.36 -8.05
CA THR A 44 3.02 3.11 -7.96
C THR A 44 2.49 2.09 -6.95
N ASP A 45 1.26 2.26 -6.49
CA ASP A 45 0.45 1.19 -5.96
C ASP A 45 0.14 0.21 -7.11
N TYR A 46 1.14 -0.61 -7.43
CA TYR A 46 0.90 -1.91 -8.03
C TYR A 46 -0.06 -2.60 -7.06
N GLY A 47 -1.36 -2.51 -7.34
CA GLY A 47 -2.48 -2.96 -6.49
C GLY A 47 -2.54 -4.47 -6.22
N ALA A 48 -1.43 -5.19 -6.38
CA ALA A 48 -1.24 -6.46 -5.73
C ALA A 48 -0.51 -6.16 -4.42
N ALA A 49 -1.26 -6.12 -3.32
CA ALA A 49 -0.68 -6.30 -2.00
C ALA A 49 0.32 -7.46 -2.11
N ARG A 50 1.59 -7.21 -1.83
CA ARG A 50 2.61 -8.25 -1.82
C ARG A 50 2.30 -9.15 -0.65
N VAL A 51 1.51 -10.19 -0.92
CA VAL A 51 1.28 -11.25 0.05
C VAL A 51 2.56 -12.06 0.08
N SER A 52 3.22 -12.04 1.24
CA SER A 52 4.34 -12.96 1.46
C SER A 52 3.82 -14.39 1.25
N PRO A 53 4.52 -15.23 0.46
CA PRO A 53 4.15 -16.64 0.30
C PRO A 53 4.04 -17.33 1.66
N ALA A 54 3.18 -18.35 1.74
CA ALA A 54 3.05 -19.14 2.95
C ALA A 54 4.35 -19.91 3.24
N GLU A 55 4.64 -20.21 4.51
CA GLU A 55 5.89 -20.89 4.89
C GLU A 55 6.02 -22.27 4.21
N GLU A 56 4.89 -22.94 3.97
CA GLU A 56 4.80 -24.23 3.28
C GLU A 56 5.18 -24.10 1.80
N GLU A 57 4.78 -23.01 1.14
CA GLU A 57 5.12 -22.73 -0.26
C GLU A 57 6.62 -22.45 -0.40
N VAL A 58 7.18 -21.69 0.55
CA VAL A 58 8.63 -21.44 0.61
C VAL A 58 9.38 -22.75 0.88
N ALA A 59 8.92 -23.59 1.81
CA ALA A 59 9.54 -24.89 2.07
C ALA A 59 9.54 -25.79 0.83
N LEU A 60 8.40 -25.86 0.12
CA LEU A 60 8.28 -26.62 -1.12
C LEU A 60 9.23 -26.12 -2.21
N LEU A 61 9.37 -24.79 -2.36
CA LEU A 61 10.32 -24.19 -3.30
C LEU A 61 11.75 -24.66 -3.02
N PHE A 62 12.22 -24.56 -1.78
CA PHE A 62 13.59 -24.94 -1.42
C PHE A 62 13.81 -26.45 -1.56
N GLU A 63 12.80 -27.28 -1.24
CA GLU A 63 12.87 -28.72 -1.44
C GLU A 63 13.05 -29.06 -2.92
N ARG A 64 12.21 -28.51 -3.80
CA ARG A 64 12.29 -28.74 -5.26
C ARG A 64 13.57 -28.19 -5.87
N TRP A 65 14.02 -27.03 -5.42
CA TRP A 65 15.29 -26.45 -5.87
C TRP A 65 16.48 -27.34 -5.48
N SER A 66 16.47 -27.90 -4.26
CA SER A 66 17.51 -28.84 -3.82
C SER A 66 17.56 -30.12 -4.65
N GLN A 67 16.40 -30.65 -5.06
CA GLN A 67 16.29 -31.84 -5.90
C GLN A 67 16.77 -31.58 -7.34
N TRP A 68 16.57 -30.35 -7.85
CA TRP A 68 16.97 -29.97 -9.21
C TRP A 68 18.47 -29.61 -9.34
N LEU A 69 19.12 -29.24 -8.23
CA LEU A 69 20.52 -28.81 -8.22
C LEU A 69 21.48 -29.74 -8.98
N PRO A 70 21.45 -31.08 -8.81
CA PRO A 70 22.32 -32.00 -9.54
C PRO A 70 22.15 -31.93 -11.07
N ASP A 71 20.96 -31.58 -11.56
CA ASP A 71 20.64 -31.48 -12.99
C ASP A 71 20.97 -30.09 -13.58
N ALA A 72 21.47 -29.16 -12.76
CA ALA A 72 21.76 -27.81 -13.19
C ALA A 72 22.97 -27.78 -14.14
N ARG A 73 22.77 -27.21 -15.34
CA ARG A 73 23.82 -27.00 -16.36
C ARG A 73 25.08 -26.31 -15.80
N LYS A 74 24.93 -25.45 -14.79
CA LYS A 74 26.03 -24.76 -14.07
C LYS A 74 25.89 -24.98 -12.57
N PHE A 75 26.22 -26.19 -12.12
CA PHE A 75 26.06 -26.61 -10.72
C PHE A 75 26.62 -25.60 -9.70
N LEU A 76 27.88 -25.16 -9.85
CA LEU A 76 28.52 -24.27 -8.88
C LEU A 76 27.81 -22.91 -8.74
N THR A 77 27.31 -22.36 -9.84
CA THR A 77 26.52 -21.12 -9.81
C THR A 77 25.17 -21.36 -9.13
N ALA A 78 24.46 -22.41 -9.51
CA ALA A 78 23.17 -22.75 -8.93
C ALA A 78 23.26 -23.06 -7.43
N ALA A 79 24.30 -23.77 -6.99
CA ALA A 79 24.53 -24.11 -5.59
C ALA A 79 24.84 -22.86 -4.74
N ARG A 80 25.61 -21.92 -5.28
CA ARG A 80 25.86 -20.62 -4.64
C ARG A 80 24.57 -19.84 -4.45
N ASP A 81 23.74 -19.75 -5.50
CA ASP A 81 22.49 -18.99 -5.44
C ASP A 81 21.49 -19.62 -4.46
N TYR A 82 21.38 -20.95 -4.45
CA TYR A 82 20.61 -21.71 -3.47
C TYR A 82 21.08 -21.46 -2.03
N MET A 83 22.40 -21.49 -1.80
CA MET A 83 23.00 -21.25 -0.48
C MET A 83 22.74 -19.82 -0.02
N ALA A 84 22.94 -18.82 -0.88
CA ALA A 84 22.67 -17.42 -0.56
C ALA A 84 21.19 -17.20 -0.19
N ALA A 85 20.26 -17.74 -0.99
CA ALA A 85 18.83 -17.65 -0.71
C ALA A 85 18.44 -18.37 0.59
N SER A 86 19.01 -19.54 0.86
CA SER A 86 18.80 -20.29 2.09
C SER A 86 19.28 -19.53 3.32
N LEU A 87 20.42 -18.84 3.22
CA LEU A 87 20.94 -17.97 4.28
C LEU A 87 20.02 -16.78 4.53
N TRP A 88 19.57 -16.08 3.48
CA TRP A 88 18.67 -14.94 3.63
C TRP A 88 17.36 -15.30 4.31
N ARG A 89 16.77 -16.46 3.97
CA ARG A 89 15.59 -17.00 4.64
C ARG A 89 15.84 -17.25 6.13
N ARG A 90 16.92 -17.95 6.48
CA ARG A 90 17.23 -18.34 7.87
C ARG A 90 17.62 -17.15 8.75
N LEU A 91 18.33 -16.18 8.18
CA LEU A 91 18.74 -14.97 8.88
C LEU A 91 17.62 -13.91 8.95
N GLY A 92 16.49 -14.14 8.28
CA GLY A 92 15.39 -13.18 8.24
C GLY A 92 15.81 -11.84 7.65
N LEU A 93 16.79 -11.83 6.74
CA LEU A 93 17.26 -10.63 6.05
C LEU A 93 16.18 -10.20 5.06
N ARG A 94 15.12 -9.58 5.58
CA ARG A 94 14.09 -8.92 4.79
C ARG A 94 14.75 -7.66 4.22
N SER A 95 14.99 -7.61 2.92
CA SER A 95 15.15 -6.33 2.23
C SER A 95 13.93 -5.47 2.60
N GLY A 96 14.16 -4.36 3.28
CA GLY A 96 13.14 -3.67 4.08
C GLY A 96 11.90 -3.27 3.29
N ALA A 97 10.82 -4.04 3.46
CA ALA A 97 9.40 -3.70 3.41
C ALA A 97 8.71 -5.06 3.57
N GLU A 98 7.96 -5.36 4.62
CA GLU A 98 6.54 -5.05 4.69
C GLU A 98 6.05 -5.47 6.09
N ARG A 99 5.64 -4.50 6.92
CA ARG A 99 4.63 -4.78 7.96
C ARG A 99 3.27 -4.49 7.34
N ALA A 100 2.72 -5.47 6.62
CA ALA A 100 1.28 -5.51 6.41
C ALA A 100 0.65 -5.99 7.73
N THR A 101 0.48 -5.08 8.69
CA THR A 101 -0.32 -5.36 9.88
C THR A 101 -1.79 -5.40 9.46
N GLY A 102 -2.23 -6.57 8.98
CA GLY A 102 -3.64 -6.93 8.94
C GLY A 102 -4.14 -7.13 10.36
N LEU A 103 -4.55 -6.06 11.03
CA LEU A 103 -5.38 -6.16 12.23
C LEU A 103 -6.82 -6.43 11.78
N PRO A 104 -7.47 -7.53 12.21
CA PRO A 104 -8.88 -7.71 11.93
C PRO A 104 -9.68 -6.63 12.66
N HIS A 105 -10.52 -5.92 11.91
CA HIS A 105 -11.52 -4.99 12.42
C HIS A 105 -12.34 -5.70 13.50
N ARG A 106 -12.20 -5.24 14.75
CA ARG A 106 -13.08 -5.64 15.85
C ARG A 106 -14.44 -5.00 15.58
N THR A 107 -15.39 -5.80 15.11
CA THR A 107 -16.80 -5.42 15.02
C THR A 107 -17.30 -5.13 16.44
N HIS A 108 -17.65 -3.88 16.70
CA HIS A 108 -18.44 -3.54 17.88
C HIS A 108 -19.85 -4.08 17.67
N PRO A 109 -20.41 -4.90 18.58
CA PRO A 109 -21.82 -5.25 18.52
C PRO A 109 -22.66 -4.01 18.83
N SER A 110 -23.54 -3.70 17.88
CA SER A 110 -24.63 -2.73 17.92
C SER A 110 -25.44 -2.84 19.23
N ALA A 111 -25.48 -1.76 20.02
CA ALA A 111 -26.42 -1.62 21.12
C ALA A 111 -27.77 -1.17 20.56
N ALA A 112 -28.77 -2.05 20.67
CA ALA A 112 -30.16 -1.77 20.29
C ALA A 112 -30.78 -0.62 21.12
N PRO A 113 -31.71 0.16 20.56
CA PRO A 113 -32.41 1.21 21.29
C PRO A 113 -33.43 0.62 22.27
N SER A 114 -33.25 0.91 23.57
CA SER A 114 -34.22 0.57 24.61
C SER A 114 -35.46 1.46 24.50
N SER A 115 -36.55 0.87 24.02
CA SER A 115 -37.90 1.43 24.14
C SER A 115 -38.40 1.24 25.57
N ALA A 116 -38.70 2.33 26.28
CA ALA A 116 -39.51 2.31 27.50
C ALA A 116 -40.37 3.57 27.61
N HIS A 117 -41.49 3.52 26.89
CA HIS A 117 -42.85 3.83 27.35
C HIS A 117 -43.02 4.65 28.66
N ARG A 118 -43.52 5.88 28.55
CA ARG A 118 -44.47 6.45 29.54
C ARG A 118 -45.28 7.62 28.94
N PRO A 119 -46.59 7.46 28.79
CA PRO A 119 -47.48 8.57 29.09
C PRO A 119 -48.70 8.12 29.91
N ALA A 120 -49.02 8.85 30.97
CA ALA A 120 -50.37 8.88 31.52
C ALA A 120 -50.64 10.19 32.28
N ARG A 121 -51.49 10.99 31.63
CA ARG A 121 -52.25 12.16 32.07
C ARG A 121 -52.91 11.99 33.45
N ARG A 122 -53.00 13.07 34.24
CA ARG A 122 -54.20 13.34 35.04
C ARG A 122 -54.43 14.85 35.18
N GLN A 123 -55.54 15.31 34.60
CA GLN A 123 -56.20 16.58 34.91
C GLN A 123 -57.12 16.39 36.12
N THR A 124 -57.26 17.42 36.95
CA THR A 124 -58.46 17.89 37.69
C THR A 124 -58.04 19.18 38.41
N ALA A 125 -58.44 20.41 38.05
CA ALA A 125 -59.76 21.06 38.05
C ALA A 125 -60.18 21.62 39.43
N HIS A 126 -60.47 22.94 39.46
CA HIS A 126 -61.20 23.75 40.47
C HIS A 126 -60.60 23.81 41.90
N ARG A 127 -60.50 24.96 42.59
CA ARG A 127 -61.42 26.09 42.74
C ARG A 127 -60.65 27.26 43.36
#